data_AF-A0AAD6BD09-F1
#
_entry.id   AF-A0AAD6BD09-F1
#
_cell.length_a   1.000
_cell.length_b   1.000
_cell.length_c   1.000
_cell.angle_alpha   90.00
_cell.angle_beta   90.00
_cell.angle_gamma   90.00
#
_symmetry.space_group_name_H-M   'P 1'
#
loop_
_entity.id
_entity.type
_entity.pdbx_description
1 polymer ?
#
loop_
_entity_poly.entity_id
_entity_poly.type
_entity_poly.pdbx_seq_one_letter_code
_entity_poly.pdbx_strand_id
1 'polypeptide(L)'
;MVEPDGQRQRDEEQSATVDVAVVHFTPLVQPQIQHPFKLVEKLIRNVFQFRRKYCYKGVEKLFPEASRFELTQKMLQNADVDPTLRPTELTIPQFRALADAYAHLCTHEPSLLHYEFREELRLKPLTKQGNKPEDTFIMDEKLNKNKHGKQEKPTNSLF
;
A
#
# COMPACT_ATOMS: atom_id res chain seq x y z
N MET A 1 -9.20 -34.69 -66.40
CA MET A 1 -8.12 -34.28 -65.48
C MET A 1 -8.44 -32.89 -64.97
N VAL A 2 -8.97 -32.78 -63.76
CA VAL A 2 -9.06 -31.53 -63.00
C VAL A 2 -8.84 -31.94 -61.54
N GLU A 3 -7.65 -31.63 -61.01
CA GLU A 3 -7.33 -31.80 -59.59
C GLU A 3 -8.13 -30.75 -58.78
N PRO A 4 -8.69 -31.08 -57.60
CA PRO A 4 -9.43 -30.13 -56.81
C PRO A 4 -8.48 -29.19 -56.05
N ASP A 5 -8.79 -27.88 -56.12
CA ASP A 5 -8.09 -26.82 -55.39
C ASP A 5 -8.10 -27.12 -53.88
N GLY A 6 -6.90 -27.39 -53.34
CA GLY A 6 -6.67 -27.53 -51.91
C GLY A 6 -6.97 -26.21 -51.20
N GLN A 7 -8.06 -26.19 -50.43
CA GLN A 7 -8.37 -25.10 -49.52
C GLN A 7 -7.25 -24.98 -48.48
N ARG A 8 -6.36 -23.99 -48.66
CA ARG A 8 -5.43 -23.53 -47.63
C ARG A 8 -6.25 -22.96 -46.47
N GLN A 9 -6.47 -23.78 -45.44
CA GLN A 9 -6.83 -23.30 -44.11
C GLN A 9 -5.69 -22.39 -43.66
N ARG A 10 -5.96 -21.09 -43.52
CA ARG A 10 -5.05 -20.19 -42.85
C ARG A 10 -5.19 -20.49 -41.37
N ASP A 11 -4.16 -21.10 -40.80
CA ASP A 11 -4.02 -21.19 -39.35
C ASP A 11 -4.11 -19.77 -38.80
N GLU A 12 -5.18 -19.48 -38.04
CA GLU A 12 -5.30 -18.24 -37.29
C GLU A 12 -4.17 -18.19 -36.29
N GLU A 13 -3.11 -17.45 -36.62
CA GLU A 13 -2.02 -17.20 -35.71
C GLU A 13 -2.57 -16.42 -34.52
N GLN A 14 -2.78 -17.14 -33.41
CA GLN A 14 -3.28 -16.59 -32.17
C GLN A 14 -2.18 -15.70 -31.56
N SER A 15 -2.09 -14.46 -32.04
CA SER A 15 -1.19 -13.46 -31.48
C SER A 15 -1.61 -13.16 -30.04
N ALA A 16 -0.65 -13.16 -29.11
CA ALA A 16 -0.91 -12.75 -27.74
C ALA A 16 -1.56 -11.36 -27.72
N THR A 17 -2.55 -11.15 -26.85
CA THR A 17 -3.31 -9.89 -26.76
C THR A 17 -2.56 -8.78 -26.00
N VAL A 18 -1.30 -9.01 -25.66
CA VAL A 18 -0.46 -8.12 -24.86
C VAL A 18 0.91 -7.95 -25.50
N ASP A 19 1.49 -6.77 -25.33
CA ASP A 19 2.84 -6.45 -25.79
C ASP A 19 3.91 -7.19 -24.96
N VAL A 20 5.06 -7.43 -25.59
CA VAL A 20 6.21 -8.10 -24.96
C VAL A 20 7.37 -7.11 -24.79
N ALA A 21 7.96 -7.09 -23.60
CA ALA A 21 9.16 -6.33 -23.31
C ALA A 21 10.26 -7.27 -22.75
N VAL A 22 11.48 -7.13 -23.25
CA VAL A 22 12.67 -7.83 -22.72
C VAL A 22 13.32 -6.94 -21.66
N VAL A 23 13.48 -7.45 -20.44
CA VAL A 23 14.10 -6.73 -19.32
C VAL A 23 15.24 -7.57 -18.75
N HIS A 24 16.39 -6.92 -18.51
CA HIS A 24 17.55 -7.53 -17.88
C HIS A 24 17.74 -6.96 -16.47
N PHE A 25 17.90 -7.82 -15.47
CA PHE A 25 18.20 -7.43 -14.09
C PHE A 25 19.55 -8.01 -13.68
N THR A 26 20.45 -7.13 -13.24
CA THR A 26 21.70 -7.53 -12.59
C THR A 26 21.55 -7.34 -11.09
N PRO A 27 21.76 -8.39 -10.26
CA PRO A 27 21.70 -8.25 -8.81
C PRO A 27 22.67 -7.17 -8.32
N LEU A 28 22.20 -6.34 -7.38
CA LEU A 28 23.05 -5.34 -6.73
C LEU A 28 24.06 -6.03 -5.81
N VAL A 29 25.28 -5.49 -5.75
CA VAL A 29 26.34 -5.95 -4.82
C VAL A 29 25.87 -5.85 -3.37
N GLN A 30 25.17 -4.76 -3.03
CA GLN A 30 24.50 -4.60 -1.74
C GLN A 30 23.01 -4.37 -1.96
N PRO A 31 22.12 -5.13 -1.30
CA PRO A 31 20.69 -4.93 -1.42
C PRO A 31 20.29 -3.58 -0.80
N GLN A 32 19.34 -2.90 -1.44
CA GLN A 32 18.86 -1.62 -0.92
C GLN A 32 18.08 -1.78 0.39
N ILE A 33 17.60 -2.96 0.77
CA ILE A 33 16.92 -3.19 2.06
C ILE A 33 17.59 -4.41 2.69
N GLN A 34 18.21 -4.24 3.85
CA GLN A 34 18.99 -5.28 4.53
C GLN A 34 18.17 -6.04 5.56
N HIS A 35 17.03 -6.60 5.13
CA HIS A 35 16.13 -7.39 5.98
C HIS A 35 15.78 -8.74 5.33
N PRO A 36 15.34 -9.75 6.12
CA PRO A 36 14.86 -11.01 5.57
C PRO A 36 13.75 -10.78 4.54
N PHE A 37 13.84 -11.47 3.40
CA PHE A 37 12.89 -11.30 2.29
C PHE A 37 11.44 -11.42 2.75
N LYS A 38 11.12 -12.36 3.65
CA LYS A 38 9.74 -12.56 4.14
C LYS A 38 9.18 -11.37 4.91
N LEU A 39 10.02 -10.65 5.64
CA LEU A 39 9.62 -9.43 6.34
C LEU A 39 9.32 -8.33 5.31
N VAL A 40 10.23 -8.12 4.36
CA VAL A 40 10.10 -7.09 3.31
C VAL A 40 8.90 -7.39 2.40
N GLU A 41 8.73 -8.64 1.98
CA GLU A 41 7.60 -9.14 1.18
C GLU A 41 6.27 -8.88 1.90
N LYS A 42 6.17 -9.23 3.19
CA LYS A 42 4.97 -9.00 4.00
C LYS A 42 4.64 -7.52 4.10
N LEU A 43 5.64 -6.69 4.40
CA LEU A 43 5.49 -5.24 4.49
C LEU A 43 4.97 -4.66 3.17
N ILE A 44 5.68 -4.89 2.07
CA ILE A 44 5.35 -4.33 0.75
C ILE A 44 3.96 -4.81 0.30
N ARG A 45 3.65 -6.09 0.48
CA ARG A 45 2.33 -6.65 0.13
C ARG A 45 1.19 -5.95 0.86
N ASN A 46 1.35 -5.67 2.16
CA ASN A 46 0.32 -4.98 2.95
C ASN A 46 0.20 -3.50 2.54
N VAL A 47 1.32 -2.80 2.36
CA VAL A 47 1.32 -1.40 1.92
C VAL A 47 0.63 -1.24 0.55
N PHE A 48 0.92 -2.12 -0.40
CA PHE A 48 0.35 -2.05 -1.75
C PHE A 48 -1.06 -2.65 -1.88
N GLN A 49 -1.64 -3.19 -0.81
CA GLN A 49 -2.98 -3.79 -0.85
C GLN A 49 -4.05 -2.80 -1.33
N PHE A 50 -3.93 -1.53 -0.94
CA PHE A 50 -4.91 -0.48 -1.28
C PHE A 50 -4.29 0.65 -2.08
N ARG A 51 -4.00 0.42 -3.37
CA ARG A 51 -3.33 1.39 -4.27
C ARG A 51 -4.00 2.77 -4.35
N ARG A 52 -5.31 2.87 -4.11
CA ARG A 52 -6.08 4.14 -4.18
C ARG A 52 -6.24 4.83 -2.82
N LYS A 53 -5.73 4.23 -1.74
CA LYS A 53 -5.77 4.77 -0.38
C LYS A 53 -4.39 5.26 0.03
N TYR A 54 -4.33 5.98 1.14
CA TYR A 54 -3.08 6.33 1.80
C TYR A 54 -2.37 5.08 2.34
N CYS A 55 -1.05 5.10 2.35
CA CYS A 55 -0.19 3.98 2.76
C CYS A 55 -0.48 3.54 4.19
N TYR A 56 -0.93 4.48 5.05
CA TYR A 56 -1.44 4.21 6.40
C TYR A 56 -2.43 3.03 6.42
N LYS A 57 -3.37 2.97 5.45
CA LYS A 57 -4.38 1.90 5.38
C LYS A 57 -3.82 0.52 5.03
N GLY A 58 -2.67 0.47 4.38
CA GLY A 58 -1.94 -0.77 4.16
C GLY A 58 -1.10 -1.15 5.38
N VAL A 59 -0.38 -0.18 5.95
CA VAL A 59 0.46 -0.38 7.14
C VAL A 59 -0.35 -0.86 8.33
N GLU A 60 -1.56 -0.34 8.55
CA GLU A 60 -2.43 -0.76 9.66
C GLU A 60 -2.77 -2.26 9.64
N LYS A 61 -2.66 -2.92 8.48
CA LYS A 61 -2.90 -4.37 8.33
C LYS A 61 -1.74 -5.24 8.78
N LEU A 62 -0.60 -4.64 9.13
CA LEU A 62 0.51 -5.34 9.78
C LEU A 62 0.26 -5.57 11.27
N PHE A 63 -0.76 -4.93 11.84
CA PHE A 63 -0.98 -4.90 13.29
C PHE A 63 -2.37 -5.43 13.71
N PRO A 64 -2.44 -6.15 14.84
CA PRO A 64 -3.70 -6.58 15.47
C PRO A 64 -4.61 -5.41 15.82
N GLU A 65 -5.92 -5.60 15.88
CA GLU A 65 -6.87 -4.51 16.14
C GLU A 65 -6.66 -3.79 17.46
N ALA A 66 -6.31 -4.53 18.50
CA ALA A 66 -6.11 -3.98 19.83
C ALA A 66 -5.02 -2.91 19.89
N SER A 67 -3.98 -3.03 19.05
CA SER A 67 -2.79 -2.14 19.04
C SER A 67 -2.57 -1.43 17.70
N ARG A 68 -3.50 -1.59 16.75
CA ARG A 68 -3.36 -1.14 15.36
C ARG A 68 -3.03 0.34 15.25
N PHE A 69 -3.80 1.20 15.92
CA PHE A 69 -3.63 2.65 15.82
C PHE A 69 -2.26 3.08 16.32
N GLU A 70 -1.90 2.65 17.54
CA GLU A 70 -0.64 3.03 18.19
C GLU A 70 0.59 2.54 17.41
N LEU A 71 0.61 1.25 17.03
CA LEU A 71 1.75 0.66 16.34
C LEU A 71 1.91 1.20 14.92
N THR A 72 0.82 1.48 14.21
CA THR A 72 0.87 2.09 12.88
C THR A 72 1.46 3.49 12.95
N GLN A 73 0.97 4.31 13.88
CA GLN A 73 1.47 5.67 14.07
C GLN A 73 2.96 5.64 14.45
N LYS A 74 3.33 4.79 15.41
CA LYS A 74 4.73 4.61 15.85
C LYS A 74 5.64 4.17 14.71
N MET A 75 5.19 3.22 13.88
CA MET A 75 5.96 2.74 12.74
C MET A 75 6.20 3.85 11.70
N LEU A 76 5.17 4.60 11.32
CA LEU A 76 5.28 5.67 10.32
C LEU A 76 6.13 6.84 10.81
N GLN A 77 6.00 7.20 12.10
CA GLN A 77 6.85 8.22 12.74
C GLN A 77 8.31 7.79 12.80
N ASN A 78 8.59 6.55 13.24
CA ASN A 78 9.95 6.03 13.30
C ASN A 78 10.61 5.92 11.92
N ALA A 79 9.81 5.67 10.88
CA ALA A 79 10.29 5.57 9.50
C ALA A 79 10.37 6.92 8.78
N ASP A 80 9.94 8.02 9.41
CA ASP A 80 9.81 9.36 8.80
C ASP A 80 9.03 9.33 7.46
N VAL A 81 7.89 8.63 7.46
CA VAL A 81 7.02 8.49 6.29
C VAL A 81 5.71 9.24 6.52
N ASP A 82 5.39 10.15 5.60
CA ASP A 82 4.11 10.85 5.60
C ASP A 82 2.95 9.85 5.42
N PRO A 83 2.02 9.75 6.40
CA PRO A 83 0.92 8.79 6.38
C PRO A 83 -0.08 9.03 5.24
N THR A 84 -0.04 10.20 4.59
CA THR A 84 -0.93 10.61 3.49
C THR A 84 -0.39 10.29 2.10
N LEU A 85 0.83 9.75 2.00
CA LEU A 85 1.35 9.27 0.73
C LEU A 85 0.60 8.04 0.26
N ARG A 86 0.40 7.91 -1.05
CA ARG A 86 -0.10 6.68 -1.67
C ARG A 86 1.03 5.65 -1.77
N PRO A 87 0.71 4.34 -1.81
CA PRO A 87 1.73 3.29 -1.96
C PRO A 87 2.66 3.49 -3.17
N THR A 88 2.15 4.05 -4.27
CA THR A 88 2.91 4.32 -5.49
C THR A 88 3.85 5.53 -5.39
N GLU A 89 3.67 6.37 -4.38
CA GLU A 89 4.50 7.57 -4.13
C GLU A 89 5.66 7.25 -3.17
N LEU A 90 5.65 6.06 -2.56
CA LEU A 90 6.73 5.62 -1.67
C LEU A 90 7.97 5.18 -2.46
N THR A 91 9.12 5.65 -1.99
CA THR A 91 10.43 5.37 -2.56
C THR A 91 11.10 4.16 -1.90
N ILE A 92 12.14 3.59 -2.54
CA ILE A 92 12.89 2.46 -1.95
C ILE A 92 13.51 2.81 -0.59
N PRO A 93 14.12 4.00 -0.38
CA PRO A 93 14.58 4.41 0.95
C PRO A 93 13.47 4.47 2.01
N GLN A 94 12.26 4.90 1.65
CA GLN A 94 11.13 4.87 2.58
C GLN A 94 10.71 3.43 2.91
N PHE A 95 10.72 2.51 1.94
CA PHE A 95 10.51 1.09 2.22
C PHE A 95 11.60 0.47 3.09
N ARG A 96 12.85 0.90 2.94
CA ARG A 96 13.94 0.52 3.86
C ARG A 96 13.61 0.97 5.27
N ALA A 97 13.29 2.26 5.47
CA ALA A 97 12.97 2.82 6.78
C ALA A 97 11.75 2.14 7.42
N LEU A 98 10.71 1.84 6.63
CA LEU A 98 9.55 1.07 7.09
C LEU A 98 9.94 -0.35 7.50
N ALA A 99 10.83 -1.01 6.77
CA ALA A 99 11.32 -2.34 7.13
C ALA A 99 12.14 -2.31 8.42
N ASP A 100 13.01 -1.32 8.59
CA ASP A 100 13.78 -1.08 9.82
C ASP A 100 12.84 -0.89 11.03
N ALA A 101 11.86 0.01 10.89
CA ALA A 101 10.89 0.31 11.94
C ALA A 101 10.02 -0.92 12.28
N TYR A 102 9.56 -1.66 11.28
CA TYR A 102 8.75 -2.87 11.51
C TYR A 102 9.57 -3.99 12.15
N ALA A 103 10.82 -4.19 11.71
CA ALA A 103 11.72 -5.16 12.33
C ALA A 103 11.94 -4.84 13.81
N HIS A 104 12.14 -3.56 14.15
CA HIS A 104 12.25 -3.10 15.53
C HIS A 104 10.97 -3.32 16.35
N LEU A 105 9.78 -3.19 15.77
CA LEU A 105 8.54 -3.55 16.48
C LEU A 105 8.43 -5.06 16.70
N CYS A 106 8.87 -5.86 15.72
CA CYS A 106 8.86 -7.32 15.81
C CYS A 106 9.86 -7.88 16.83
N THR A 107 10.93 -7.16 17.18
CA THR A 107 11.83 -7.59 18.27
C THR A 107 11.17 -7.48 19.64
N HIS A 108 10.29 -6.49 19.84
CA HIS A 108 9.52 -6.34 21.07
C HIS A 108 8.28 -7.24 21.12
N GLU A 109 7.64 -7.46 19.97
CA GLU A 109 6.45 -8.30 19.85
C GLU A 109 6.62 -9.31 18.69
N PRO A 110 7.25 -10.47 18.93
CA PRO A 110 7.56 -11.46 17.89
C PRO A 110 6.32 -12.07 17.20
N SER A 111 5.15 -12.01 17.83
CA SER A 111 3.88 -12.46 17.24
C SER A 111 3.51 -11.67 15.98
N LEU A 112 3.96 -10.41 15.86
CA LEU A 112 3.69 -9.55 14.70
C LEU A 112 4.21 -10.14 13.40
N LEU A 113 5.31 -10.90 13.42
CA LEU A 113 5.87 -11.55 12.23
C LEU A 113 4.90 -12.58 11.64
N HIS A 114 4.13 -13.27 12.48
CA HIS A 114 3.21 -14.33 12.09
C HIS A 114 1.75 -13.86 12.03
N TYR A 115 1.47 -12.63 12.50
CA TYR A 115 0.14 -12.04 12.46
C TYR A 115 -0.36 -11.88 11.01
N GLU A 116 -1.58 -12.33 10.74
CA GLU A 116 -2.25 -12.19 9.45
C GLU A 116 -3.65 -11.61 9.67
N PHE A 117 -3.88 -10.37 9.21
CA PHE A 117 -5.14 -9.65 9.47
C PHE A 117 -6.37 -10.37 8.90
N ARG A 118 -6.20 -11.20 7.87
CA ARG A 118 -7.28 -11.99 7.29
C ARG A 118 -7.80 -13.05 8.26
N GLU A 119 -6.94 -13.62 9.10
CA GLU A 119 -7.36 -14.57 10.14
C GLU A 119 -8.21 -13.86 11.20
N GLU A 120 -7.79 -12.68 11.66
CA GLU A 120 -8.56 -11.86 12.58
C GLU A 120 -9.96 -11.54 12.02
N LEU A 121 -10.06 -11.15 10.73
CA LEU A 121 -11.34 -10.91 10.08
C LEU A 121 -12.25 -12.14 10.02
N ARG A 122 -11.70 -13.35 9.86
CA ARG A 122 -12.47 -14.61 9.84
C ARG A 122 -13.05 -14.98 11.20
N LEU A 123 -12.39 -14.57 12.29
CA LEU A 123 -12.80 -14.90 13.66
C LEU A 123 -13.84 -13.93 14.22
N LYS A 124 -13.95 -12.71 13.68
CA LYS A 124 -14.93 -11.70 14.14
C LYS A 124 -16.41 -12.12 14.11
N PRO A 125 -16.91 -12.90 13.13
CA PRO A 125 -18.29 -13.39 13.19
C PRO A 125 -18.54 -14.32 14.38
N LEU A 126 -17.51 -15.01 14.88
CA LEU A 126 -17.62 -15.96 16.00
C LEU A 126 -17.65 -15.28 17.37
N THR A 127 -17.15 -14.05 17.48
CA THR A 127 -17.11 -13.27 18.74
C THR A 127 -18.26 -12.25 18.86
N LYS A 128 -18.96 -11.95 17.76
CA LYS A 128 -20.08 -10.97 17.69
C LYS A 128 -21.43 -11.46 18.26
N GLN A 129 -21.46 -12.50 19.08
CA GLN A 129 -22.66 -12.84 19.88
C GLN A 129 -22.77 -12.04 21.20
N GLY A 130 -21.90 -11.06 21.46
CA GLY A 130 -22.07 -10.13 22.57
C GLY A 130 -21.39 -8.78 22.35
N ASN A 131 -22.17 -7.71 22.39
CA ASN A 131 -21.78 -6.30 22.52
C ASN A 131 -21.14 -5.60 21.29
N LYS A 132 -21.92 -4.67 20.71
CA LYS A 132 -21.41 -3.50 20.00
C LYS A 132 -21.18 -2.37 21.01
N PRO A 133 -20.10 -1.59 20.86
CA PRO A 133 -20.32 -0.16 20.73
C PRO A 133 -19.63 0.42 19.50
N GLU A 134 -20.17 1.54 19.07
CA GLU A 134 -19.89 2.28 17.85
C GLU A 134 -18.80 3.32 18.14
N ASP A 135 -17.83 3.48 17.25
CA ASP A 135 -17.19 4.77 16.95
C ASP A 135 -16.27 4.63 15.74
N THR A 136 -16.76 5.08 14.59
CA THR A 136 -15.98 5.17 13.35
C THR A 136 -15.44 6.59 13.22
N PHE A 137 -14.18 6.80 13.64
CA PHE A 137 -13.50 8.08 13.41
C PHE A 137 -13.07 8.20 11.93
N ILE A 138 -13.75 9.10 11.22
CA ILE A 138 -13.47 9.53 9.85
C ILE A 138 -12.20 10.40 9.86
N MET A 139 -11.10 9.89 9.31
CA MET A 139 -9.92 10.67 8.94
C MET A 139 -9.70 10.49 7.44
N ASP A 140 -10.53 11.12 6.61
CA ASP A 140 -10.32 11.15 5.15
C ASP A 140 -10.86 12.45 4.48
N GLU A 141 -11.26 13.49 5.23
CA GLU A 141 -11.95 14.66 4.64
C GLU A 141 -11.47 16.04 5.13
N LYS A 142 -10.20 16.24 5.50
CA LYS A 142 -9.68 17.60 5.78
C LYS A 142 -8.30 17.90 5.22
N LEU A 143 -8.03 17.48 3.98
CA LEU A 143 -6.87 17.99 3.24
C LEU A 143 -7.20 18.21 1.75
N ASN A 144 -8.27 18.93 1.44
CA ASN A 144 -8.35 19.64 0.16
C ASN A 144 -9.39 20.76 0.22
N LYS A 145 -9.09 21.88 -0.44
CA LYS A 145 -9.89 23.11 -0.62
C LYS A 145 -9.71 24.21 0.44
N ASN A 146 -8.53 24.81 0.43
CA ASN A 146 -8.40 26.26 0.64
C ASN A 146 -7.76 26.89 -0.60
N LYS A 147 -8.54 27.07 -1.67
CA LYS A 147 -8.26 28.02 -2.77
C LYS A 147 -9.56 28.41 -3.46
N HIS A 148 -10.11 29.57 -3.08
CA HIS A 148 -10.69 30.62 -3.95
C HIS A 148 -11.43 31.63 -3.06
N GLY A 149 -10.68 32.58 -2.49
CA GLY A 149 -11.21 33.80 -1.90
C GLY A 149 -10.59 34.98 -2.64
N LYS A 150 -11.42 35.72 -3.37
CA LYS A 150 -11.07 36.91 -4.15
C LYS A 150 -10.38 37.96 -3.27
N GLN A 151 -9.33 38.57 -3.80
CA GLN A 151 -8.75 39.79 -3.24
C GLN A 151 -9.74 40.94 -3.41
N GLU A 152 -10.37 41.39 -2.31
CA GLU A 152 -10.93 42.73 -2.22
C GLU A 152 -9.83 43.69 -1.76
N LYS A 153 -9.61 44.74 -2.57
CA LYS A 153 -8.72 45.86 -2.21
C LYS A 153 -9.52 46.87 -1.41
N PRO A 154 -9.07 47.33 -0.24
CA PRO A 154 -9.67 48.50 0.39
C PRO A 154 -9.05 49.79 -0.16
N THR A 155 -9.92 50.62 -0.74
CA THR A 155 -9.75 52.04 -0.98
C THR A 155 -9.76 52.84 0.33
N ASN A 156 -8.78 53.72 0.52
CA ASN A 156 -8.86 55.09 1.05
C ASN A 156 -7.43 55.66 1.10
N SER A 157 -7.05 56.71 0.35
CA SER A 157 -7.44 58.13 0.44
C SER A 157 -7.16 58.76 1.81
N LEU A 158 -5.96 59.31 2.01
CA LEU A 158 -5.74 60.72 2.40
C LEU A 158 -4.23 61.06 2.43
N PHE A 159 -3.88 62.17 1.77
CA PHE A 159 -2.57 62.85 1.66
C PHE A 159 -1.55 62.31 0.65
#